data_AF-A0A7C8N120-F1
#
_entry.id   AF-A0A7C8N120-F1
#
_cell.length_a   1.000
_cell.length_b   1.000
_cell.length_c   1.000
_cell.angle_alpha   90.00
_cell.angle_beta   90.00
_cell.angle_gamma   90.00
#
_symmetry.space_group_name_H-M   'P 1'
#
loop_
_entity.id
_entity.type
_entity.pdbx_description
1 polymer ?
#
loop_
_entity_poly.entity_id
_entity_poly.type
_entity_poly.pdbx_seq_one_letter_code
_entity_poly.pdbx_strand_id
1 'polypeptide(L)'
;MHIPLNTALPRTLLSFLFTSSSIPSPTSDRSMCLRQNAPMLAQAAACGDRHLLQECFLLVPDTLTLDDLRSCFIEVDCTIAEATSEAVIILESCNESVSAPELRRRGPEAIPEDEAETTPTPTPTPAPENDQNQSSINVSGIVVTVILALAVVAVVTVLLIFYAKDRKLRAIAREKAAEEKRKQDQEASEAALRNFAKKQVARERERRQQMEALEWAHRRAGMENPRHENPFDDKSAVA
;
A
#
# COMPACT_ATOMS: atom_id res chain seq x y z
N MET A 1 26.55 -50.73 14.06
CA MET A 1 25.47 -50.09 13.28
C MET A 1 26.07 -48.88 12.59
N HIS A 2 26.46 -49.03 11.32
CA HIS A 2 27.06 -47.95 10.52
C HIS A 2 26.00 -47.41 9.57
N ILE A 3 25.75 -46.10 9.64
CA ILE A 3 24.87 -45.36 8.74
C ILE A 3 25.77 -44.71 7.68
N PRO A 4 25.71 -45.11 6.40
CA PRO A 4 26.43 -44.42 5.34
C PRO A 4 25.64 -43.17 4.89
N LEU A 5 26.19 -41.97 5.17
CA LEU A 5 25.74 -40.73 4.55
C LEU A 5 26.40 -40.61 3.16
N ASN A 6 25.63 -40.87 2.10
CA ASN A 6 26.01 -40.54 0.73
C ASN A 6 25.56 -39.11 0.42
N THR A 7 26.48 -38.15 0.49
CA THR A 7 26.28 -36.75 0.08
C THR A 7 26.66 -36.58 -1.40
N ALA A 8 25.76 -36.97 -2.30
CA ALA A 8 25.81 -36.58 -3.70
C ALA A 8 25.18 -35.19 -3.84
N LEU A 9 25.98 -34.13 -3.70
CA LEU A 9 25.57 -32.77 -4.06
C LEU A 9 25.65 -32.62 -5.59
N PRO A 10 24.53 -32.35 -6.27
CA PRO A 10 24.49 -32.26 -7.73
C PRO A 10 25.25 -31.03 -8.22
N ARG A 11 26.12 -31.25 -9.21
CA ARG A 11 27.03 -30.29 -9.85
C ARG A 11 26.31 -29.22 -10.70
N THR A 12 25.00 -29.10 -10.59
CA THR A 12 24.14 -28.19 -11.36
C THR A 12 23.88 -26.85 -10.69
N LEU A 13 24.28 -26.65 -9.43
CA LEU A 13 24.03 -25.40 -8.70
C LEU A 13 25.04 -24.28 -8.99
N LEU A 14 26.15 -24.55 -9.70
CA LEU A 14 27.20 -23.55 -9.92
C LEU A 14 27.02 -22.69 -11.19
N SER A 15 26.06 -23.04 -12.06
CA SER A 15 25.76 -22.27 -13.27
C SER A 15 24.76 -21.11 -13.06
N PHE A 16 24.25 -20.93 -11.84
CA PHE A 16 23.27 -19.87 -11.54
C PHE A 16 23.86 -18.51 -11.17
N LEU A 17 25.19 -18.35 -11.15
CA LEU A 17 25.83 -17.12 -10.64
C LEU A 17 26.30 -16.12 -11.72
N PHE A 18 26.09 -16.41 -13.01
CA PHE A 18 26.59 -15.54 -14.10
C PHE A 18 25.56 -15.16 -15.16
N THR A 19 24.27 -15.32 -14.91
CA THR A 19 23.25 -14.67 -15.75
C THR A 19 23.13 -13.22 -15.31
N SER A 20 23.97 -12.35 -15.88
CA SER A 20 23.76 -10.91 -15.88
C SER A 20 22.48 -10.61 -16.66
N SER A 21 21.34 -10.76 -15.99
CA SER A 21 20.06 -10.30 -16.48
C SER A 21 20.16 -8.78 -16.62
N SER A 22 20.19 -8.29 -17.86
CA SER A 22 19.78 -6.93 -18.17
C SER A 22 18.37 -6.78 -17.59
N ILE A 23 18.26 -6.11 -16.44
CA ILE A 23 17.00 -5.86 -15.72
C ILE A 23 16.07 -5.15 -16.72
N PRO A 24 15.07 -5.82 -17.31
CA PRO A 24 14.04 -5.09 -18.02
C PRO A 24 13.34 -4.24 -16.96
N SER A 25 13.18 -2.94 -17.22
CA SER A 25 12.52 -2.05 -16.29
C SER A 25 11.12 -2.62 -15.99
N PRO A 26 10.84 -3.08 -14.76
CA PRO A 26 9.68 -3.92 -14.44
C PRO A 26 8.34 -3.16 -14.50
N THR A 27 8.33 -1.91 -14.95
CA THR A 27 7.16 -1.04 -14.96
C THR A 27 6.31 -1.21 -16.20
N SER A 28 6.90 -1.56 -17.35
CA SER A 28 6.16 -1.72 -18.61
C SER A 28 5.38 -3.03 -18.67
N ASP A 29 5.86 -4.09 -18.03
CA ASP A 29 5.21 -5.41 -18.08
C ASP A 29 3.96 -5.46 -17.19
N ARG A 30 3.91 -4.62 -16.15
CA ARG A 30 2.80 -4.59 -15.18
C ARG A 30 1.51 -4.03 -15.77
N SER A 31 1.58 -2.97 -16.58
CA SER A 31 0.40 -2.39 -17.22
C SER A 31 -0.22 -3.37 -18.23
N MET A 32 0.62 -4.13 -18.94
CA MET A 32 0.16 -5.20 -19.84
C MET A 32 -0.52 -6.34 -19.08
N CYS A 33 0.07 -6.80 -17.96
CA CYS A 33 -0.56 -7.78 -17.07
C CYS A 33 -1.93 -7.30 -16.56
N LEU A 34 -2.00 -6.04 -16.12
CA LEU A 34 -3.23 -5.45 -15.61
C LEU A 34 -4.33 -5.44 -16.68
N ARG A 35 -4.03 -4.94 -17.89
CA ARG A 35 -5.01 -4.85 -18.99
C ARG A 35 -5.49 -6.24 -19.45
N GLN A 36 -4.60 -7.22 -19.51
CA GLN A 36 -4.95 -8.59 -19.91
C GLN A 36 -5.83 -9.31 -18.87
N ASN A 37 -5.59 -9.05 -17.59
CA ASN A 37 -6.31 -9.69 -16.49
C ASN A 37 -7.44 -8.82 -15.91
N ALA A 38 -7.71 -7.64 -16.49
CA ALA A 38 -8.70 -6.68 -16.02
C ALA A 38 -10.06 -7.29 -15.62
N PRO A 39 -10.71 -8.16 -16.43
CA PRO A 39 -11.98 -8.76 -16.02
C PRO A 39 -11.86 -9.70 -14.82
N MET A 40 -10.76 -10.46 -14.72
CA MET A 40 -10.53 -11.37 -13.59
C MET A 40 -10.22 -10.60 -12.31
N LEU A 41 -9.37 -9.56 -12.42
CA LEU A 41 -8.99 -8.71 -11.29
C LEU A 41 -10.18 -7.90 -10.77
N ALA A 42 -11.02 -7.37 -11.65
CA ALA A 42 -12.25 -6.67 -11.26
C ALA A 42 -13.28 -7.60 -10.60
N GLN A 43 -13.36 -8.87 -11.03
CA GLN A 43 -14.22 -9.86 -10.35
C GLN A 43 -13.69 -10.27 -8.97
N ALA A 44 -12.37 -10.26 -8.78
CA ALA A 44 -11.72 -10.63 -7.53
C ALA A 44 -11.68 -9.50 -6.49
N ALA A 45 -11.86 -8.25 -6.91
CA ALA A 45 -11.88 -7.10 -6.01
C ALA A 45 -12.97 -7.20 -4.93
N ALA A 46 -12.62 -6.89 -3.68
CA ALA A 46 -13.55 -6.94 -2.56
C ALA A 46 -14.50 -5.73 -2.49
N CYS A 47 -14.16 -4.62 -3.16
CA CYS A 47 -14.92 -3.37 -3.16
C CYS A 47 -15.07 -2.80 -4.58
N GLY A 48 -16.06 -1.93 -4.74
CA GLY A 48 -16.32 -1.18 -5.97
C GLY A 48 -17.19 -1.90 -7.00
N ASP A 49 -17.63 -1.13 -8.01
CA ASP A 49 -18.35 -1.69 -9.16
C ASP A 49 -17.38 -2.39 -10.12
N ARG A 50 -17.66 -3.66 -10.40
CA ARG A 50 -16.78 -4.52 -11.22
C ARG A 50 -16.63 -4.02 -12.65
N HIS A 51 -17.69 -3.47 -13.23
CA HIS A 51 -17.66 -2.96 -14.60
C HIS A 51 -16.82 -1.69 -14.68
N LEU A 52 -17.00 -0.77 -13.72
CA LEU A 52 -16.22 0.47 -13.64
C LEU A 52 -14.74 0.20 -13.35
N LEU A 53 -14.42 -0.76 -12.47
CA LEU A 53 -13.03 -1.17 -12.23
C LEU A 53 -12.37 -1.76 -13.48
N GLN A 54 -13.08 -2.63 -14.19
CA GLN A 54 -12.59 -3.21 -15.43
C GLN A 54 -12.28 -2.12 -16.47
N GLU A 55 -13.18 -1.14 -16.63
CA GLU A 55 -12.97 -0.01 -17.53
C GLU A 55 -11.78 0.85 -17.10
N CYS A 56 -11.66 1.14 -15.80
CA CYS A 56 -10.54 1.90 -15.28
C CYS A 56 -9.21 1.19 -15.54
N PHE A 57 -9.10 -0.12 -15.27
CA PHE A 57 -7.88 -0.90 -15.52
C PHE A 57 -7.44 -0.90 -16.99
N LEU A 58 -8.37 -0.76 -17.93
CA LEU A 58 -8.04 -0.62 -19.36
C LEU A 58 -7.48 0.76 -19.72
N LEU A 59 -7.84 1.80 -18.96
CA LEU A 59 -7.45 3.21 -19.19
C LEU A 59 -6.17 3.64 -18.47
N VAL A 60 -5.66 2.82 -17.54
CA VAL A 60 -4.45 3.11 -16.77
C VAL A 60 -3.23 3.31 -17.69
N PRO A 61 -2.34 4.29 -17.42
CA PRO A 61 -1.16 4.56 -18.24
C PRO A 61 -0.21 3.36 -18.36
N ASP A 62 0.64 3.38 -19.39
CA ASP A 62 1.61 2.31 -19.64
C ASP A 62 2.64 2.18 -18.49
N THR A 63 2.92 3.27 -17.78
CA THR A 63 3.70 3.27 -16.53
C THR A 63 2.78 3.10 -15.33
N LEU A 64 2.53 1.86 -14.94
CA LEU A 64 1.65 1.54 -13.83
C LEU A 64 2.27 1.90 -12.47
N THR A 65 1.66 2.83 -11.74
CA THR A 65 2.01 3.13 -10.35
C THR A 65 0.94 2.63 -9.36
N LEU A 66 1.31 2.55 -8.07
CA LEU A 66 0.37 2.24 -7.00
C LEU A 66 -0.76 3.29 -6.91
N ASP A 67 -0.43 4.55 -7.16
CA ASP A 67 -1.39 5.66 -7.06
C ASP A 67 -2.41 5.64 -8.20
N ASP A 68 -2.04 5.16 -9.40
CA ASP A 68 -2.96 5.00 -10.52
C ASP A 68 -4.04 3.95 -10.19
N LEU A 69 -3.64 2.78 -9.68
CA LEU A 69 -4.57 1.74 -9.26
C LEU A 69 -5.43 2.18 -8.08
N ARG A 70 -4.82 2.83 -7.09
CA ARG A 70 -5.55 3.36 -5.93
C ARG A 70 -6.62 4.37 -6.36
N SER A 71 -6.33 5.20 -7.36
CA SER A 71 -7.30 6.17 -7.90
C SER A 71 -8.48 5.45 -8.56
N CYS A 72 -8.24 4.40 -9.35
CA CYS A 72 -9.31 3.56 -9.90
C CYS A 72 -10.26 3.02 -8.83
N PHE A 73 -9.72 2.50 -7.71
CA PHE A 73 -10.55 2.00 -6.62
C PHE A 73 -11.32 3.10 -5.89
N ILE A 74 -10.73 4.29 -5.72
CA ILE A 74 -11.41 5.43 -5.09
C ILE A 74 -12.55 5.94 -5.97
N GLU A 75 -12.39 5.95 -7.30
CA GLU A 75 -13.42 6.38 -8.25
C GLU A 75 -14.67 5.48 -8.26
N VAL A 76 -14.53 4.23 -7.80
CA VAL A 76 -15.64 3.27 -7.65
C VAL A 76 -16.12 3.13 -6.21
N ASP A 77 -15.94 4.17 -5.39
CA ASP A 77 -16.40 4.26 -3.99
C ASP A 77 -15.74 3.29 -3.00
N CYS A 78 -14.54 2.75 -3.29
CA CYS A 78 -13.77 2.04 -2.27
C CYS A 78 -13.21 3.01 -1.22
N THR A 79 -13.09 2.54 0.02
CA THR A 79 -12.37 3.33 1.03
C THR A 79 -10.88 3.40 0.71
N ILE A 80 -10.20 4.45 1.20
CA ILE A 80 -8.76 4.63 0.98
C ILE A 80 -7.95 3.41 1.44
N ALA A 81 -8.36 2.77 2.54
CA ALA A 81 -7.67 1.60 3.08
C ALA A 81 -7.80 0.40 2.15
N GLU A 82 -9.02 0.10 1.68
CA GLU A 82 -9.31 -0.99 0.74
C GLU A 82 -8.63 -0.76 -0.61
N ALA A 83 -8.75 0.45 -1.16
CA ALA A 83 -8.12 0.86 -2.41
C ALA A 83 -6.60 0.65 -2.38
N THR A 84 -5.96 0.94 -1.24
CA THR A 84 -4.52 0.76 -1.08
C THR A 84 -4.16 -0.73 -0.97
N SER A 85 -4.91 -1.52 -0.21
CA SER A 85 -4.63 -2.96 -0.08
C SER A 85 -4.84 -3.72 -1.38
N GLU A 86 -5.92 -3.44 -2.10
CA GLU A 86 -6.23 -4.08 -3.38
C GLU A 86 -5.20 -3.72 -4.45
N ALA A 87 -4.81 -2.44 -4.54
CA ALA A 87 -3.78 -2.00 -5.47
C ALA A 87 -2.43 -2.69 -5.22
N VAL A 88 -2.03 -2.92 -3.97
CA VAL A 88 -0.80 -3.65 -3.64
C VAL A 88 -0.88 -5.12 -4.08
N ILE A 89 -2.00 -5.80 -3.77
CA ILE A 89 -2.20 -7.21 -4.14
C ILE A 89 -2.15 -7.39 -5.66
N ILE A 90 -2.80 -6.50 -6.41
CA ILE A 90 -2.79 -6.54 -7.88
C ILE A 90 -1.37 -6.31 -8.42
N LEU A 91 -0.62 -5.34 -7.89
CA LEU A 91 0.76 -5.13 -8.31
C LEU A 91 1.66 -6.32 -8.00
N GLU A 92 1.49 -6.97 -6.84
CA GLU A 92 2.23 -8.17 -6.46
C GLU A 92 1.92 -9.34 -7.39
N SER A 93 0.64 -9.63 -7.64
CA SER A 93 0.23 -10.68 -8.59
C SER A 93 0.74 -10.45 -10.02
N CYS A 94 0.80 -9.20 -10.47
CA CYS A 94 1.39 -8.86 -11.77
C CYS A 94 2.93 -8.93 -11.79
N ASN A 95 3.60 -8.84 -10.65
CA ASN A 95 5.04 -9.12 -10.56
C ASN A 95 5.32 -10.63 -10.57
N GLU A 96 4.47 -11.41 -9.90
CA GLU A 96 4.63 -12.87 -9.82
C GLU A 96 4.27 -13.58 -11.12
N SER A 97 3.26 -13.11 -11.86
CA SER A 97 2.83 -13.72 -13.13
C SER A 97 3.81 -13.55 -14.29
N VAL A 98 4.72 -12.58 -14.24
CA VAL A 98 5.88 -12.50 -15.16
C VAL A 98 6.93 -13.58 -14.86
N SER A 99 6.85 -14.18 -13.66
CA SER A 99 7.58 -15.40 -13.32
C SER A 99 6.79 -16.66 -13.73
N ALA A 100 6.09 -16.62 -14.87
CA ALA A 100 5.73 -17.85 -15.55
C ALA A 100 7.05 -18.57 -15.87
N PRO A 101 7.28 -19.75 -15.25
CA PRO A 101 8.56 -20.41 -15.25
C PRO A 101 8.95 -20.74 -16.68
N GLU A 102 10.25 -20.62 -16.95
CA GLU A 102 11.02 -21.60 -17.70
C GLU A 102 10.19 -22.83 -18.14
N LEU A 103 9.57 -22.66 -19.31
CA LEU A 103 9.14 -23.67 -20.27
C LEU A 103 9.81 -25.06 -20.11
N ARG A 104 8.97 -26.09 -20.23
CA ARG A 104 9.16 -27.39 -20.95
C ARG A 104 9.40 -28.67 -20.13
N ARG A 105 8.43 -29.59 -20.33
CA ARG A 105 8.47 -31.07 -20.28
C ARG A 105 8.28 -31.74 -18.91
N ARG A 106 7.05 -31.76 -18.43
CA ARG A 106 6.41 -33.06 -18.16
C ARG A 106 5.20 -33.17 -19.07
N GLY A 107 5.25 -34.14 -19.97
CA GLY A 107 4.10 -34.53 -20.78
C GLY A 107 2.97 -35.07 -19.90
N PRO A 108 1.80 -35.36 -20.47
CA PRO A 108 0.69 -35.96 -19.75
C PRO A 108 1.16 -37.28 -19.11
N GLU A 109 1.36 -37.29 -17.79
CA GLU A 109 1.47 -38.52 -17.03
C GLU A 109 0.07 -39.11 -16.97
N ALA A 110 -0.10 -40.28 -17.59
CA ALA A 110 -1.35 -41.01 -17.66
C ALA A 110 -1.88 -41.29 -16.24
N ILE A 111 -3.18 -41.09 -16.09
CA ILE A 111 -3.97 -41.46 -14.90
C ILE A 111 -3.96 -43.00 -14.82
N PRO A 112 -3.50 -43.63 -13.73
CA PRO A 112 -3.72 -45.06 -13.51
C PRO A 112 -5.15 -45.24 -13.02
N GLU A 113 -6.00 -45.83 -13.86
CA GLU A 113 -7.24 -46.47 -13.43
C GLU A 113 -6.91 -47.85 -12.83
N ASP A 114 -7.51 -48.14 -11.69
CA ASP A 114 -7.55 -49.45 -11.03
C ASP A 114 -8.24 -50.48 -11.94
N GLU A 115 -7.54 -51.53 -12.37
CA GLU A 115 -8.17 -52.84 -12.63
C GLU A 115 -7.16 -53.99 -12.57
N ALA A 116 -7.66 -55.14 -12.14
CA ALA A 116 -6.97 -56.31 -11.62
C ALA A 116 -6.36 -57.26 -12.67
N GLU A 117 -5.53 -58.20 -12.18
CA GLU A 117 -5.25 -59.54 -12.75
C GLU A 117 -4.47 -59.56 -14.11
N THR A 118 -3.35 -60.25 -14.38
CA THR A 118 -2.94 -61.65 -14.09
C THR A 118 -1.50 -61.87 -14.65
N THR A 119 -0.54 -62.31 -13.82
CA THR A 119 0.57 -63.29 -14.06
C THR A 119 1.58 -63.10 -15.27
N PRO A 120 2.66 -63.91 -15.48
CA PRO A 120 4.08 -63.58 -15.19
C PRO A 120 5.10 -63.67 -16.37
N THR A 121 6.39 -63.38 -16.09
CA THR A 121 7.66 -63.90 -16.73
C THR A 121 8.37 -62.97 -17.77
N PRO A 122 9.70 -63.09 -18.05
CA PRO A 122 10.89 -62.69 -17.27
C PRO A 122 11.87 -61.71 -18.01
N THR A 123 12.74 -61.05 -17.24
CA THR A 123 14.19 -60.71 -17.45
C THR A 123 14.76 -60.69 -18.90
N PRO A 124 15.43 -59.60 -19.36
CA PRO A 124 16.87 -59.42 -19.02
C PRO A 124 17.37 -58.00 -18.74
N THR A 125 18.14 -57.91 -17.65
CA THR A 125 19.43 -57.21 -17.48
C THR A 125 19.92 -56.28 -18.60
N PRO A 126 20.27 -55.04 -18.25
CA PRO A 126 21.60 -54.53 -18.57
C PRO A 126 22.32 -53.88 -17.38
N ALA A 127 23.52 -54.43 -17.12
CA ALA A 127 24.76 -53.81 -16.64
C ALA A 127 24.68 -52.53 -15.78
N PRO A 128 25.09 -52.59 -14.49
CA PRO A 128 25.57 -51.41 -13.78
C PRO A 128 26.97 -51.05 -14.27
N GLU A 129 27.07 -49.98 -15.06
CA GLU A 129 28.34 -49.35 -15.42
C GLU A 129 28.83 -48.56 -14.20
N ASN A 130 29.51 -49.30 -13.33
CA ASN A 130 30.24 -48.81 -12.18
C ASN A 130 31.61 -48.32 -12.65
N ASP A 131 31.71 -47.06 -13.05
CA ASP A 131 32.99 -46.37 -13.14
C ASP A 131 33.22 -45.51 -11.90
N GLN A 132 33.58 -46.22 -10.82
CA GLN A 132 34.39 -45.70 -9.74
C GLN A 132 35.79 -45.37 -10.25
N ASN A 133 35.95 -44.21 -10.90
CA ASN A 133 37.26 -43.59 -11.04
C ASN A 133 37.45 -42.55 -9.92
N GLN A 134 37.83 -43.06 -8.75
CA GLN A 134 38.56 -42.32 -7.73
C GLN A 134 39.87 -41.85 -8.39
N SER A 135 40.33 -40.61 -8.32
CA SER A 135 40.96 -40.06 -7.12
C SER A 135 41.74 -38.80 -7.49
N SER A 136 41.04 -37.74 -7.87
CA SER A 136 41.60 -36.38 -7.84
C SER A 136 40.46 -35.37 -7.66
N ILE A 137 39.65 -35.58 -6.63
CA ILE A 137 38.88 -34.49 -6.06
C ILE A 137 39.93 -33.54 -5.50
N ASN A 138 40.25 -32.52 -6.30
CA ASN A 138 41.19 -31.47 -5.98
C ASN A 138 40.82 -30.93 -4.59
N VAL A 139 41.61 -31.29 -3.58
CA VAL A 139 41.44 -30.85 -2.19
C VAL A 139 41.35 -29.32 -2.12
N SER A 140 41.92 -28.62 -3.11
CA SER A 140 41.79 -27.17 -3.29
C SER A 140 40.36 -26.69 -3.56
N GLY A 141 39.52 -27.47 -4.28
CA GLY A 141 38.16 -27.08 -4.63
C GLY A 141 37.22 -27.03 -3.42
N ILE A 142 37.35 -28.00 -2.51
CA ILE A 142 36.51 -28.07 -1.30
C ILE A 142 36.80 -26.88 -0.38
N VAL A 143 38.07 -26.56 -0.16
CA VAL A 143 38.47 -25.44 0.71
C VAL A 143 37.89 -24.11 0.21
N VAL A 144 37.94 -23.85 -1.10
CA VAL A 144 37.37 -22.62 -1.69
C VAL A 144 35.86 -22.55 -1.49
N THR A 145 35.13 -23.65 -1.68
CA THR A 145 33.67 -23.65 -1.49
C THR A 145 33.26 -23.38 -0.04
N VAL A 146 33.98 -23.94 0.93
CA VAL A 146 33.70 -23.71 2.36
C VAL A 146 33.96 -22.25 2.72
N ILE A 147 35.08 -21.68 2.27
CA ILE A 147 35.40 -20.26 2.54
C ILE A 147 34.36 -19.35 1.88
N LEU A 148 33.98 -19.61 0.62
CA LEU A 148 32.97 -18.82 -0.08
C LEU A 148 31.61 -18.90 0.62
N ALA A 149 31.18 -20.09 1.04
CA ALA A 149 29.92 -20.28 1.76
C ALA A 149 29.90 -19.50 3.08
N LEU A 150 30.99 -19.56 3.86
CA LEU A 150 31.12 -18.78 5.09
C LEU A 150 31.11 -17.28 4.83
N ALA A 151 31.78 -16.81 3.77
CA ALA A 151 31.79 -15.40 3.38
C ALA A 151 30.38 -14.92 2.98
N VAL A 152 29.64 -15.69 2.18
CA VAL A 152 28.27 -15.35 1.79
C VAL A 152 27.34 -15.31 3.01
N VAL A 153 27.42 -16.31 3.90
CA VAL A 153 26.61 -16.32 5.14
C VAL A 153 26.94 -15.13 6.04
N ALA A 154 28.22 -14.74 6.15
CA ALA A 154 28.64 -13.57 6.90
C ALA A 154 28.07 -12.27 6.28
N VAL A 155 28.09 -12.14 4.95
CA VAL A 155 27.51 -10.96 4.26
C VAL A 155 25.99 -10.90 4.46
N VAL A 156 25.28 -12.01 4.26
CA VAL A 156 23.82 -12.08 4.41
C VAL A 156 23.41 -11.76 5.85
N THR A 157 24.12 -12.28 6.85
CA THR A 157 23.83 -11.98 8.27
C THR A 157 24.05 -10.50 8.59
N VAL A 158 25.12 -9.88 8.09
CA VAL A 158 25.34 -8.43 8.23
C VAL A 158 24.21 -7.63 7.58
N LEU A 159 23.79 -7.98 6.36
CA LEU A 159 22.68 -7.30 5.68
C LEU A 159 21.36 -7.44 6.46
N LEU A 160 21.05 -8.62 7.00
CA LEU A 160 19.85 -8.81 7.82
C LEU A 160 19.89 -7.98 9.11
N ILE A 161 21.06 -7.84 9.75
CA ILE A 161 21.24 -6.98 10.92
C ILE A 161 21.03 -5.52 10.55
N PHE A 162 21.61 -5.05 9.44
CA PHE A 162 21.40 -3.69 8.94
C PHE A 162 19.93 -3.43 8.60
N TYR A 163 19.27 -4.38 7.96
CA TYR A 163 17.84 -4.28 7.64
C TYR A 163 16.98 -4.22 8.89
N ALA A 164 17.26 -5.07 9.89
CA ALA A 164 16.56 -5.03 11.17
C ALA A 164 16.79 -3.72 11.92
N LYS A 165 18.01 -3.16 11.85
CA LYS A 165 18.35 -1.88 12.46
C LYS A 165 17.66 -0.71 11.75
N ASP A 166 17.64 -0.70 10.42
CA ASP A 166 16.95 0.31 9.62
C ASP A 166 15.44 0.27 9.87
N ARG A 167 14.84 -0.92 9.94
CA ARG A 167 13.43 -1.09 10.29
C ARG A 167 13.10 -0.49 11.67
N LYS A 168 13.97 -0.69 12.68
CA LYS A 168 13.79 -0.09 14.01
C LYS A 168 13.94 1.44 13.99
N LEU A 169 14.90 1.98 13.24
CA LEU A 169 15.08 3.43 13.12
C LEU A 169 13.88 4.10 12.46
N ARG A 170 13.30 3.48 11.41
CA ARG A 170 12.07 3.98 10.78
C ARG A 170 10.87 3.96 11.72
N ALA A 171 10.76 2.97 12.61
CA ALA A 171 9.69 2.93 13.61
C ALA A 171 9.79 4.10 14.61
N ILE A 172 10.99 4.35 15.13
CA ILE A 172 11.25 5.47 16.06
C ILE A 172 11.00 6.83 15.37
N ALA A 173 11.39 6.96 14.10
CA ALA A 173 11.14 8.19 13.34
C ALA A 173 9.64 8.48 13.17
N ARG A 174 8.82 7.45 12.93
CA ARG A 174 7.36 7.58 12.83
C ARG A 174 6.72 7.97 14.16
N GLU A 175 7.21 7.43 15.27
CA GLU A 175 6.71 7.77 16.61
C GLU A 175 6.98 9.23 16.95
N LYS A 176 8.20 9.73 16.68
CA LYS A 176 8.54 11.14 16.88
C LYS A 176 7.69 12.07 16.00
N ALA A 177 7.52 11.74 14.73
CA ALA A 177 6.67 12.51 13.83
C ALA A 177 5.19 12.52 14.27
N ALA A 178 4.70 11.41 14.85
CA ALA A 178 3.35 11.34 15.41
C ALA A 178 3.21 12.17 16.70
N GLU A 179 4.23 12.22 17.55
CA GLU A 179 4.22 13.05 18.77
C GLU A 179 4.24 14.54 18.42
N GLU A 180 5.08 14.95 17.47
CA GLU A 180 5.13 16.34 16.99
C GLU A 180 3.78 16.77 16.39
N LYS A 181 3.15 15.89 15.59
CA LYS A 181 1.82 16.16 15.04
C LYS A 181 0.77 16.36 16.13
N ARG A 182 0.79 15.54 17.20
CA ARG A 182 -0.12 15.71 18.34
C ARG A 182 0.08 17.05 19.07
N LYS A 183 1.33 17.49 19.24
CA LYS A 183 1.63 18.81 19.82
C LYS A 183 1.12 19.94 18.94
N GLN A 184 1.32 19.83 17.62
CA GLN A 184 0.82 20.80 16.67
C GLN A 184 -0.71 20.87 16.65
N ASP A 185 -1.39 19.72 16.69
CA ASP A 185 -2.85 19.65 16.76
C ASP A 185 -3.38 20.24 18.09
N GLN A 186 -2.67 20.02 19.20
CA GLN A 186 -3.00 20.63 20.48
C GLN A 186 -2.86 22.16 20.42
N GLU A 187 -1.74 22.69 19.91
CA GLU A 187 -1.54 24.13 19.74
C GLU A 187 -2.58 24.75 18.80
N ALA A 188 -2.91 24.07 17.70
CA ALA A 188 -3.96 24.50 16.78
C ALA A 188 -5.33 24.54 17.46
N SER A 189 -5.65 23.56 18.30
CA SER A 189 -6.90 23.52 19.05
C SER A 189 -6.99 24.63 20.10
N GLU A 190 -5.90 24.93 20.80
CA GLU A 190 -5.83 26.03 21.77
C GLU A 190 -5.94 27.39 21.08
N ALA A 191 -5.28 27.56 19.93
CA ALA A 191 -5.39 28.77 19.12
C ALA A 191 -6.82 28.97 18.60
N ALA A 192 -7.47 27.88 18.16
CA ALA A 192 -8.88 27.91 17.77
C ALA A 192 -9.78 28.35 18.93
N LEU A 193 -9.60 27.77 20.12
CA LEU A 193 -10.37 28.13 21.32
C LEU A 193 -10.21 29.62 21.68
N ARG A 194 -8.97 30.15 21.62
CA ARG A 194 -8.69 31.58 21.86
C ARG A 194 -9.40 32.47 20.84
N ASN A 195 -9.42 32.07 19.56
CA ASN A 195 -10.12 32.82 18.52
C ASN A 195 -11.64 32.78 18.70
N PHE A 196 -12.20 31.64 19.10
CA PHE A 196 -13.62 31.53 19.45
C PHE A 196 -13.98 32.43 20.64
N ALA A 197 -13.17 32.43 21.70
CA ALA A 197 -13.38 33.31 22.86
C ALA A 197 -13.34 34.80 22.47
N LYS A 198 -12.38 35.22 21.64
CA LYS A 198 -12.31 36.59 21.11
C LYS A 198 -13.56 36.97 20.32
N LYS A 199 -14.06 36.07 19.46
CA LYS A 199 -15.29 36.29 18.68
C LYS A 199 -16.53 36.37 19.56
N GLN A 200 -16.59 35.62 20.66
CA GLN A 200 -17.69 35.73 21.63
C GLN A 200 -17.69 37.10 22.31
N VAL A 201 -16.53 37.54 22.81
CA VAL A 201 -16.39 38.87 23.45
C VAL A 201 -16.72 40.00 22.47
N ALA A 202 -16.28 39.90 21.21
CA ALA A 202 -16.60 40.89 20.18
C ALA A 202 -18.11 40.97 19.92
N ARG A 203 -18.78 39.83 19.74
CA ARG A 203 -20.23 39.76 19.56
C ARG A 203 -21.00 40.31 20.76
N GLU A 204 -20.50 40.08 21.98
CA GLU A 204 -21.14 40.65 23.18
C GLU A 204 -20.96 42.16 23.28
N ARG A 205 -19.78 42.69 22.90
CA ARG A 205 -19.57 44.15 22.81
C ARG A 205 -20.50 44.80 21.79
N GLU A 206 -20.67 44.20 20.62
CA GLU A 206 -21.63 44.68 19.61
C GLU A 206 -23.06 44.70 20.15
N ARG A 207 -23.48 43.65 20.86
CA ARG A 207 -24.82 43.61 21.50
C ARG A 207 -25.00 44.72 22.54
N ARG A 208 -23.97 45.00 23.36
CA ARG A 208 -24.02 46.11 24.34
C ARG A 208 -24.12 47.46 23.64
N GLN A 209 -23.34 47.69 22.60
CA GLN A 209 -23.41 48.92 21.79
C GLN A 209 -24.79 49.09 21.15
N GLN A 210 -25.41 48.02 20.64
CA GLN A 210 -26.77 48.07 20.08
C GLN A 210 -27.81 48.42 21.15
N MET A 211 -27.72 47.82 22.35
CA MET A 211 -28.60 48.15 23.47
C MET A 211 -28.47 49.61 23.91
N GLU A 212 -27.25 50.12 24.06
CA GLU A 212 -26.98 51.51 24.42
C GLU A 212 -27.50 52.48 23.34
N ALA A 213 -27.32 52.14 22.06
CA ALA A 213 -27.83 52.94 20.95
C ALA A 213 -29.37 52.99 20.93
N LEU A 214 -30.03 51.85 21.18
CA LEU A 214 -31.49 51.78 21.29
C LEU A 214 -32.00 52.58 22.50
N GLU A 215 -31.34 52.47 23.66
CA GLU A 215 -31.70 53.25 24.86
C GLU A 215 -31.54 54.75 24.62
N TRP A 216 -30.47 55.15 23.92
CA TRP A 216 -30.25 56.53 23.54
C TRP A 216 -31.30 57.04 22.55
N ALA A 217 -31.68 56.24 21.55
CA ALA A 217 -32.77 56.56 20.63
C ALA A 217 -34.10 56.74 21.37
N HIS A 218 -34.42 55.85 22.32
CA HIS A 218 -35.62 55.96 23.15
C HIS A 218 -35.61 57.23 24.01
N ARG A 219 -34.48 57.56 24.65
CA ARG A 219 -34.33 58.81 25.42
C ARG A 219 -34.53 60.05 24.56
N ARG A 220 -34.01 60.05 23.33
CA ARG A 220 -34.20 61.16 22.38
C ARG A 220 -35.65 61.32 21.95
N ALA A 221 -36.33 60.21 21.60
CA ALA A 221 -37.74 60.25 21.19
C ALA A 221 -38.66 60.82 22.29
N GLY A 222 -38.35 60.54 23.56
CA GLY A 222 -39.08 61.12 24.69
C GLY A 222 -38.91 62.64 24.86
N MET A 223 -37.78 63.21 24.40
CA MET A 223 -37.53 64.66 24.45
C MET A 223 -38.08 65.43 23.25
N GLU A 224 -38.47 64.75 22.17
CA GLU A 224 -39.01 65.37 20.94
C GLU A 224 -40.52 65.65 21.00
N ASN A 225 -41.16 65.42 22.17
CA ASN A 225 -42.56 65.75 22.38
C ASN A 225 -42.82 66.92 23.37
N PRO A 226 -42.22 68.10 23.20
CA PRO A 226 -42.92 69.32 23.51
C PRO A 226 -43.70 69.68 22.24
N ARG A 227 -44.84 68.99 21.99
CA ARG A 227 -45.95 69.72 21.37
C ARG A 227 -46.25 70.86 22.33
N HIS A 228 -45.61 71.99 22.08
CA HIS A 228 -46.11 73.28 22.47
C HIS A 228 -47.47 73.36 21.79
N GLU A 229 -48.49 72.80 22.42
CA GLU A 229 -49.87 73.10 22.12
C GLU A 229 -49.94 74.61 22.29
N ASN A 230 -49.86 75.34 21.18
CA ASN A 230 -50.08 76.77 21.17
C ASN A 230 -51.52 76.94 21.69
N PRO A 231 -51.73 77.49 22.88
CA PRO A 231 -53.07 77.62 23.45
C PRO A 231 -53.91 78.69 22.72
N PHE A 232 -53.44 79.19 21.58
CA PHE A 232 -54.04 80.28 20.81
C PHE A 232 -54.61 79.87 19.45
N ASP A 233 -54.46 78.61 19.02
CA ASP A 233 -55.01 78.17 17.72
C ASP A 233 -56.54 77.95 17.70
N ASP A 234 -57.23 78.07 18.84
CA ASP A 234 -58.69 77.86 18.93
C ASP A 234 -59.57 79.05 18.51
N LYS A 235 -59.02 80.13 17.94
CA LYS A 235 -59.79 81.39 17.74
C LYS A 235 -60.31 81.71 16.34
N SER A 236 -60.21 80.83 15.33
CA SER A 236 -60.61 81.19 13.96
C SER A 236 -61.76 80.40 13.32
N ALA A 237 -62.49 79.56 14.08
CA ALA A 237 -63.57 78.75 13.52
C ALA A 237 -64.97 79.04 14.10
N VAL A 238 -65.34 80.32 14.29
CA VAL A 238 -66.77 80.70 14.40
C VAL A 238 -66.99 82.07 13.77
N ALA A 239 -67.83 82.06 12.71
CA ALA A 239 -68.55 83.17 12.08
C ALA A 239 -67.78 84.14 11.16
#